data_AF-A0A1M6B6E6-F1
#
_entry.id   AF-A0A1M6B6E6-F1
#
_cell.length_a   1.000
_cell.length_b   1.000
_cell.length_c   1.000
_cell.angle_alpha   90.00
_cell.angle_beta   90.00
_cell.angle_gamma   90.00
#
_symmetry.space_group_name_H-M   'P 1'
#
loop_
_entity.id
_entity.type
_entity.pdbx_description
1 polymer ?
#
loop_
_entity_poly.entity_id
_entity_poly.type
_entity_poly.pdbx_seq_one_letter_code
_entity_poly.pdbx_strand_id
1 'polypeptide(L)'
;MSFDVKALLLGFLFLLSCQRKPVPAKVPKDTIRIAFLSDVHLTDVRGALQDIGYKGVENPTKGNKAFIRTMEAQLHSTRLFNENYFAFLTALDDVVKKGIKLVALPGDFSDDGQPINVRGLNKILNAYSEKHGISFFITTGNHDPTGPFGEPGGKKDFMGARGQRQAIMSQEGMYTSKPGELPVIVSNDIREMGYKEIVDELSLHGFYPRKNYIYWETPYTEYTYDDYTFEQARAAASLDKRTYRIAGHSKPLPDVSYMVEPITGLWLVALDANVYLPKENGEGYHGASIGYNQTIEHKKHLIDWVANICSKADELGKTVIAFSHYPMIGFNDGTSEKMKQLFGERAFQAHRIPKDTVAQIFADAGLKIHVGGHMHLNDTGIKKTPKGNTLVNIQVPSPAAYKPAYKILEIADESTVTVKTVTLDSVPGFDEFFPLYKWEHDFLLKQNRADIWNEEVLTSKDYRAFTNFHLEELVRLRFLPSDWPPSLKELLLRLDGRQLYILSHLNTKDTGIDITKIGTDDELPEWKQALNMARNTLKDDSLDAFSKWTGQDMIADFYRFRSADELALADIPSERIAQYRTLIASLKKNTHPLLSELRLFADILGLQMQGEPSNNFTIDLKKGALVPN
;
A
#
# COMPACT_ATOMS: atom_id res chain seq x y z
N MET A 1 80.35 -15.55 -55.25
CA MET A 1 79.65 -14.37 -54.70
C MET A 1 78.99 -14.77 -53.40
N SER A 2 78.99 -13.85 -52.45
CA SER A 2 78.88 -13.98 -50.99
C SER A 2 77.51 -14.41 -50.42
N PHE A 3 77.54 -14.76 -49.12
CA PHE A 3 76.48 -14.90 -48.08
C PHE A 3 75.86 -16.30 -47.96
N ASP A 4 76.11 -17.14 -46.96
CA ASP A 4 76.28 -17.07 -45.48
C ASP A 4 74.97 -17.05 -44.67
N VAL A 5 75.00 -17.86 -43.59
CA VAL A 5 74.21 -17.83 -42.34
C VAL A 5 73.08 -18.87 -42.11
N LYS A 6 73.51 -19.96 -41.44
CA LYS A 6 73.04 -20.57 -40.15
C LYS A 6 71.62 -21.14 -39.97
N ALA A 7 71.62 -22.47 -39.74
CA ALA A 7 71.13 -23.19 -38.56
C ALA A 7 69.83 -22.72 -37.85
N LEU A 8 68.84 -23.62 -37.78
CA LEU A 8 67.75 -23.53 -36.81
C LEU A 8 67.66 -24.82 -35.98
N LEU A 9 67.93 -24.66 -34.67
CA LEU A 9 67.67 -25.62 -33.60
C LEU A 9 66.16 -25.86 -33.45
N LEU A 10 65.76 -27.12 -33.32
CA LEU A 10 64.43 -27.51 -32.85
C LEU A 10 64.41 -27.46 -31.31
N GLY A 11 63.75 -26.46 -30.74
CA GLY A 11 63.51 -26.31 -29.30
C GLY A 11 62.04 -26.60 -28.97
N PHE A 12 61.82 -27.63 -28.16
CA PHE A 12 60.54 -27.99 -27.54
C PHE A 12 60.04 -26.87 -26.61
N LEU A 13 58.83 -26.36 -26.82
CA LEU A 13 58.12 -25.49 -25.86
C LEU A 13 56.81 -26.16 -25.46
N PHE A 14 56.77 -26.65 -24.22
CA PHE A 14 55.55 -27.07 -23.52
C PHE A 14 54.70 -25.82 -23.23
N LEU A 15 53.53 -25.72 -23.86
CA LEU A 15 52.49 -24.78 -23.47
C LEU A 15 51.55 -25.47 -22.48
N LEU A 16 51.63 -25.07 -21.21
CA LEU A 16 50.61 -25.31 -20.19
C LEU A 16 49.34 -24.56 -20.59
N SER A 17 48.36 -25.27 -21.15
CA SER A 17 47.02 -24.74 -21.41
C SER A 17 46.18 -24.86 -20.14
N CYS A 18 45.91 -23.73 -19.48
CA CYS A 18 44.86 -23.62 -18.48
C CYS A 18 43.51 -23.93 -19.15
N GLN A 19 42.97 -25.11 -18.92
CA GLN A 19 41.58 -25.44 -19.28
C GLN A 19 40.63 -24.57 -18.45
N ARG A 20 40.17 -23.46 -19.03
CA ARG A 20 38.95 -22.78 -18.55
C ARG A 20 37.81 -23.78 -18.72
N LYS A 21 37.16 -24.14 -17.61
CA LYS A 21 35.90 -24.89 -17.64
C LYS A 21 34.92 -24.16 -18.58
N PRO A 22 34.24 -24.87 -19.50
CA PRO A 22 33.25 -24.23 -20.34
C PRO A 22 32.15 -23.66 -19.46
N VAL A 23 31.90 -22.35 -19.60
CA VAL A 23 30.70 -21.70 -19.07
C VAL A 23 29.51 -22.42 -19.72
N PRO A 24 28.61 -23.04 -18.95
CA PRO A 24 27.45 -23.71 -19.54
C PRO A 24 26.64 -22.67 -20.33
N ALA A 25 26.23 -23.05 -21.54
CA ALA A 25 25.36 -22.24 -22.36
C ALA A 25 24.11 -21.84 -21.56
N LYS A 26 23.73 -20.55 -21.60
CA LYS A 26 22.52 -20.01 -20.96
C LYS A 26 21.31 -20.83 -21.43
N VAL A 27 20.83 -21.72 -20.57
CA VAL A 27 19.46 -22.26 -20.66
C VAL A 27 18.52 -21.06 -20.71
N PRO A 28 17.49 -21.03 -21.59
CA PRO A 28 16.49 -19.96 -21.55
C PRO A 28 15.94 -19.90 -20.12
N LYS A 29 16.18 -18.79 -19.41
CA LYS A 29 15.63 -18.61 -18.06
C LYS A 29 14.11 -18.57 -18.24
N ASP A 30 13.40 -19.53 -17.65
CA ASP A 30 11.96 -19.41 -17.50
C ASP A 30 11.67 -18.06 -16.82
N THR A 31 10.73 -17.28 -17.35
CA THR A 31 10.36 -15.99 -16.78
C THR A 31 9.91 -16.19 -15.33
N ILE A 32 10.63 -15.56 -14.41
CA ILE A 32 10.32 -15.62 -12.98
C ILE A 32 9.14 -14.67 -12.73
N ARG A 33 8.11 -15.16 -12.03
CA ARG A 33 6.92 -14.36 -11.70
C ARG A 33 6.66 -14.41 -10.20
N ILE A 34 6.48 -13.23 -9.61
CA ILE A 34 6.26 -13.05 -8.18
C ILE A 34 5.01 -12.20 -8.01
N ALA A 35 4.02 -12.69 -7.25
CA ALA A 35 2.86 -11.89 -6.88
C ALA A 35 3.11 -11.19 -5.54
N PHE A 36 2.66 -9.95 -5.41
CA PHE A 36 2.74 -9.14 -4.21
C PHE A 36 1.33 -8.75 -3.77
N LEU A 37 0.96 -9.12 -2.55
CA LEU A 37 -0.30 -8.76 -1.89
C LEU A 37 0.05 -8.06 -0.58
N SER A 38 -0.17 -6.75 -0.51
CA SER A 38 0.09 -5.96 0.70
C SER A 38 -1.20 -5.55 1.37
N ASP A 39 -1.13 -5.27 2.67
CA ASP A 39 -2.24 -4.65 3.41
C ASP A 39 -3.53 -5.45 3.25
N VAL A 40 -3.43 -6.78 3.37
CA VAL A 40 -4.57 -7.67 3.31
C VAL A 40 -5.53 -7.38 4.46
N HIS A 41 -4.97 -7.04 5.63
CA HIS A 41 -5.71 -6.68 6.84
C HIS A 41 -6.73 -7.76 7.24
N LEU A 42 -6.37 -9.03 7.06
CA LEU A 42 -7.31 -10.14 7.13
C LEU A 42 -8.05 -10.13 8.48
N THR A 43 -9.38 -10.05 8.41
CA THR A 43 -10.26 -10.50 9.49
C THR A 43 -10.72 -11.90 9.13
N ASP A 44 -10.50 -12.91 9.99
CA ASP A 44 -11.05 -14.24 9.75
C ASP A 44 -12.56 -14.23 10.02
N VAL A 45 -13.33 -13.82 9.02
CA VAL A 45 -14.80 -13.72 9.10
C VAL A 45 -15.50 -15.05 9.33
N ARG A 46 -14.76 -16.15 9.19
CA ARG A 46 -15.20 -17.54 9.46
C ARG A 46 -14.61 -18.10 10.75
N GLY A 47 -13.79 -17.31 11.44
CA GLY A 47 -13.04 -17.70 12.62
C GLY A 47 -13.90 -17.88 13.85
N ALA A 48 -13.27 -18.38 14.90
CA ALA A 48 -13.85 -18.49 16.23
C ALA A 48 -12.83 -18.01 17.26
N LEU A 49 -13.33 -17.30 18.28
CA LEU A 49 -12.58 -17.06 19.50
C LEU A 49 -12.45 -18.41 20.20
N GLN A 50 -11.28 -19.04 20.15
CA GLN A 50 -11.03 -20.43 20.54
C GLN A 50 -11.21 -20.66 22.03
N ASP A 51 -10.87 -19.66 22.85
CA ASP A 51 -10.99 -19.73 24.31
C ASP A 51 -12.44 -19.79 24.81
N ILE A 52 -13.38 -19.21 24.06
CA ILE A 52 -14.81 -19.16 24.45
C ILE A 52 -15.78 -19.78 23.42
N GLY A 53 -15.29 -20.19 22.25
CA GLY A 53 -16.07 -20.78 21.17
C GLY A 53 -17.01 -19.82 20.42
N TYR A 54 -16.87 -18.50 20.58
CA TYR A 54 -17.72 -17.51 19.92
C TYR A 54 -17.36 -17.36 18.44
N LYS A 55 -18.36 -17.48 17.56
CA LYS A 55 -18.20 -17.50 16.09
C LYS A 55 -18.79 -16.26 15.39
N GLY A 56 -19.22 -15.26 16.15
CA GLY A 56 -19.94 -14.11 15.61
C GLY A 56 -21.45 -14.31 15.48
N VAL A 57 -22.08 -13.41 14.73
CA VAL A 57 -23.53 -13.34 14.52
C VAL A 57 -24.00 -14.32 13.45
N GLU A 58 -25.24 -14.76 13.49
CA GLU A 58 -25.82 -15.58 12.43
C GLU A 58 -26.25 -14.75 11.23
N ASN A 59 -25.77 -15.11 10.04
CA ASN A 59 -26.26 -14.51 8.79
C ASN A 59 -27.72 -14.93 8.56
N PRO A 60 -28.67 -13.97 8.50
CA PRO A 60 -30.10 -14.30 8.43
C PRO A 60 -30.51 -14.98 7.12
N THR A 61 -29.69 -14.89 6.07
CA THR A 61 -30.02 -15.46 4.76
C THR A 61 -29.29 -16.78 4.48
N LYS A 62 -28.08 -16.94 5.04
CA LYS A 62 -27.21 -18.10 4.79
C LYS A 62 -27.15 -19.08 5.97
N GLY A 63 -27.53 -18.66 7.17
CA GLY A 63 -27.50 -19.47 8.40
C GLY A 63 -26.10 -19.77 8.97
N ASN A 64 -25.03 -19.40 8.26
CA ASN A 64 -23.66 -19.48 8.77
C ASN A 64 -23.37 -18.36 9.77
N LYS A 65 -22.40 -18.59 10.67
CA LYS A 65 -21.92 -17.55 11.57
C LYS A 65 -20.89 -16.65 10.87
N ALA A 66 -20.86 -15.38 11.25
CA ALA A 66 -20.02 -14.34 10.68
C ALA A 66 -19.36 -13.51 11.80
N PHE A 67 -18.03 -13.56 11.88
CA PHE A 67 -17.22 -12.74 12.77
C PHE A 67 -16.79 -11.47 12.03
N ILE A 68 -17.65 -10.45 12.01
CA ILE A 68 -17.48 -9.26 11.16
C ILE A 68 -17.59 -7.96 11.96
N ARG A 69 -17.01 -6.88 11.43
CA ARG A 69 -17.22 -5.51 11.90
C ARG A 69 -18.50 -4.92 11.31
N THR A 70 -19.06 -3.92 11.98
CA THR A 70 -20.21 -3.15 11.48
C THR A 70 -19.88 -2.36 10.22
N MET A 71 -20.87 -2.08 9.36
CA MET A 71 -20.73 -1.22 8.18
C MET A 71 -20.33 0.22 8.58
N GLU A 72 -20.87 0.75 9.69
CA GLU A 72 -20.47 2.04 10.22
C GLU A 72 -18.96 2.08 10.52
N ALA A 73 -18.40 0.99 11.06
CA ALA A 73 -16.95 0.88 11.29
C ALA A 73 -16.16 0.88 9.96
N GLN A 74 -16.65 0.15 8.94
CA GLN A 74 -15.99 0.11 7.63
C GLN A 74 -15.92 1.50 6.99
N LEU A 75 -17.02 2.27 7.02
CA LEU A 75 -17.12 3.58 6.38
C LEU A 75 -16.35 4.70 7.08
N HIS A 76 -15.91 4.48 8.32
CA HIS A 76 -15.03 5.40 9.06
C HIS A 76 -13.54 4.99 9.00
N SER A 77 -13.25 3.84 8.39
CA SER A 77 -11.91 3.30 8.23
C SER A 77 -11.40 3.53 6.81
N THR A 78 -10.09 3.69 6.64
CA THR A 78 -9.47 3.74 5.30
C THR A 78 -9.45 2.38 4.60
N ARG A 79 -9.83 1.31 5.31
CA ARG A 79 -9.92 -0.05 4.81
C ARG A 79 -11.24 -0.71 5.21
N LEU A 80 -11.72 -1.58 4.34
CA LEU A 80 -12.74 -2.57 4.65
C LEU A 80 -12.17 -3.61 5.63
N PHE A 81 -13.03 -4.12 6.51
CA PHE A 81 -12.67 -5.10 7.52
C PHE A 81 -13.16 -6.51 7.19
N ASN A 82 -14.19 -6.64 6.35
CA ASN A 82 -14.91 -7.90 6.19
C ASN A 82 -14.71 -8.50 4.79
N GLU A 83 -14.93 -7.71 3.74
CA GLU A 83 -14.90 -8.19 2.35
C GLU A 83 -13.49 -8.51 1.86
N ASN A 84 -12.47 -7.93 2.51
CA ASN A 84 -11.07 -8.21 2.25
C ASN A 84 -10.70 -9.70 2.44
N TYR A 85 -11.44 -10.46 3.25
CA TYR A 85 -11.34 -11.92 3.33
C TYR A 85 -11.57 -12.56 1.95
N PHE A 86 -12.66 -12.20 1.28
CA PHE A 86 -13.00 -12.74 -0.04
C PHE A 86 -12.07 -12.19 -1.13
N ALA A 87 -11.69 -10.91 -1.02
CA ALA A 87 -10.76 -10.29 -1.96
C ALA A 87 -9.38 -10.99 -1.92
N PHE A 88 -8.89 -11.35 -0.73
CA PHE A 88 -7.63 -12.08 -0.57
C PHE A 88 -7.69 -13.46 -1.21
N LEU A 89 -8.75 -14.25 -0.94
CA LEU A 89 -8.95 -15.55 -1.57
C LEU A 89 -9.06 -15.45 -3.09
N THR A 90 -9.77 -14.43 -3.59
CA THR A 90 -9.92 -14.17 -5.04
C THR A 90 -8.57 -13.87 -5.69
N ALA A 91 -7.74 -13.06 -5.04
CA ALA A 91 -6.40 -12.76 -5.51
C ALA A 91 -5.50 -14.00 -5.51
N LEU A 92 -5.53 -14.83 -4.46
CA LEU A 92 -4.77 -16.08 -4.42
C LEU A 92 -5.24 -17.09 -5.48
N ASP A 93 -6.55 -17.21 -5.71
CA ASP A 93 -7.11 -18.05 -6.78
C ASP A 93 -6.66 -17.57 -8.17
N ASP A 94 -6.59 -16.26 -8.38
CA ASP A 94 -6.11 -15.68 -9.62
C ASP A 94 -4.60 -15.90 -9.82
N VAL A 95 -3.80 -15.77 -8.76
CA VAL A 95 -2.37 -16.13 -8.73
C VAL A 95 -2.17 -17.60 -9.10
N VAL A 96 -2.99 -18.51 -8.55
CA VAL A 96 -2.98 -19.94 -8.90
C VAL A 96 -3.32 -20.16 -10.37
N LYS A 97 -4.39 -19.51 -10.88
CA LYS A 97 -4.79 -19.61 -12.30
C LYS A 97 -3.69 -19.15 -13.24
N LYS A 98 -2.91 -18.13 -12.84
CA LYS A 98 -1.75 -17.63 -13.61
C LYS A 98 -0.50 -18.52 -13.47
N GLY A 99 -0.54 -19.54 -12.63
CA GLY A 99 0.57 -20.48 -12.42
C GLY A 99 1.74 -19.88 -11.64
N ILE A 100 1.52 -18.80 -10.88
CA ILE A 100 2.54 -18.15 -10.07
C ILE A 100 2.76 -18.96 -8.79
N LYS A 101 4.02 -19.21 -8.42
CA LYS A 101 4.39 -20.04 -7.25
C LYS A 101 5.09 -19.26 -6.14
N LEU A 102 5.53 -18.04 -6.41
CA LEU A 102 6.18 -17.16 -5.44
C LEU A 102 5.23 -16.02 -5.11
N VAL A 103 4.88 -15.88 -3.83
CA VAL A 103 3.99 -14.83 -3.36
C VAL A 103 4.63 -14.13 -2.17
N ALA A 104 4.71 -12.81 -2.21
CA ALA A 104 5.23 -11.98 -1.14
C ALA A 104 4.14 -11.12 -0.51
N LEU A 105 4.17 -10.98 0.82
CA LEU A 105 3.23 -10.15 1.59
C LEU A 105 4.01 -9.03 2.31
N PRO A 106 4.02 -7.80 1.76
CA PRO A 106 4.67 -6.63 2.36
C PRO A 106 3.93 -6.07 3.60
N GLY A 107 3.73 -6.89 4.63
CA GLY A 107 3.15 -6.47 5.91
C GLY A 107 1.65 -6.16 5.87
N ASP A 108 1.12 -5.90 7.06
CA ASP A 108 -0.30 -5.70 7.36
C ASP A 108 -1.18 -6.81 6.78
N PHE A 109 -0.76 -8.05 7.01
CA PHE A 109 -1.47 -9.22 6.54
C PHE A 109 -2.67 -9.58 7.42
N SER A 110 -2.73 -9.06 8.65
CA SER A 110 -3.78 -9.34 9.65
C SER A 110 -4.39 -8.08 10.24
N ASP A 111 -5.63 -8.14 10.72
CA ASP A 111 -6.22 -7.09 11.54
C ASP A 111 -5.63 -7.12 12.96
N ASP A 112 -4.74 -6.16 13.25
CA ASP A 112 -4.08 -5.88 14.54
C ASP A 112 -3.35 -7.07 15.18
N GLY A 113 -2.83 -8.00 14.37
CA GLY A 113 -2.09 -9.15 14.87
C GLY A 113 -2.89 -10.06 15.77
N GLN A 114 -4.22 -9.99 15.71
CA GLN A 114 -5.05 -10.72 16.66
C GLN A 114 -4.90 -12.22 16.44
N PRO A 115 -4.82 -13.05 17.51
CA PRO A 115 -4.65 -14.49 17.39
C PRO A 115 -5.66 -15.16 16.44
N ILE A 116 -6.93 -14.73 16.45
CA ILE A 116 -7.95 -15.24 15.53
C ILE A 116 -7.57 -15.03 14.06
N ASN A 117 -7.08 -13.83 13.72
CA ASN A 117 -6.78 -13.44 12.36
C ASN A 117 -5.46 -14.05 11.86
N VAL A 118 -4.43 -14.10 12.69
CA VAL A 118 -3.13 -14.69 12.32
C VAL A 118 -3.25 -16.20 12.11
N ARG A 119 -4.02 -16.92 12.95
CA ARG A 119 -4.33 -18.35 12.72
C ARG A 119 -5.15 -18.54 11.45
N GLY A 120 -6.13 -17.68 11.19
CA GLY A 120 -6.93 -17.69 9.98
C GLY A 120 -6.06 -17.52 8.73
N LEU A 121 -5.13 -16.57 8.75
CA LEU A 121 -4.14 -16.36 7.70
C LEU A 121 -3.27 -17.61 7.53
N ASN A 122 -2.67 -18.13 8.61
CA ASN A 122 -1.81 -19.32 8.56
C ASN A 122 -2.52 -20.50 7.89
N LYS A 123 -3.78 -20.75 8.26
CA LYS A 123 -4.62 -21.78 7.65
C LYS A 123 -4.80 -21.57 6.15
N ILE A 124 -5.09 -20.34 5.71
CA ILE A 124 -5.24 -20.01 4.29
C ILE A 124 -3.92 -20.25 3.56
N LEU A 125 -2.82 -19.66 4.04
CA LEU A 125 -1.51 -19.80 3.40
C LEU A 125 -1.08 -21.27 3.28
N ASN A 126 -1.20 -22.05 4.37
CA ASN A 126 -0.85 -23.47 4.34
C ASN A 126 -1.71 -24.25 3.34
N ALA A 127 -3.02 -23.99 3.27
CA ALA A 127 -3.90 -24.65 2.31
C ALA A 127 -3.48 -24.37 0.85
N TYR A 128 -3.11 -23.13 0.52
CA TYR A 128 -2.62 -22.78 -0.82
C TYR A 128 -1.21 -23.34 -1.09
N SER A 129 -0.33 -23.38 -0.08
CA SER A 129 0.98 -24.03 -0.20
C SER A 129 0.84 -25.53 -0.47
N GLU A 130 0.01 -26.25 0.27
CA GLU A 130 -0.19 -27.69 0.14
C GLU A 130 -0.89 -28.06 -1.17
N LYS A 131 -1.98 -27.36 -1.50
CA LYS A 131 -2.81 -27.70 -2.66
C LYS A 131 -2.22 -27.21 -3.99
N HIS A 132 -1.53 -26.08 -3.98
CA HIS A 132 -1.08 -25.40 -5.19
C HIS A 132 0.43 -25.21 -5.27
N GLY A 133 1.21 -25.61 -4.27
CA GLY A 133 2.67 -25.49 -4.28
C GLY A 133 3.16 -24.05 -4.23
N ILE A 134 2.38 -23.13 -3.65
CA ILE A 134 2.80 -21.73 -3.47
C ILE A 134 3.77 -21.63 -2.29
N SER A 135 4.86 -20.89 -2.47
CA SER A 135 5.75 -20.44 -1.40
C SER A 135 5.43 -18.99 -1.06
N PHE A 136 5.13 -18.73 0.21
CA PHE A 136 4.86 -17.41 0.73
C PHE A 136 6.08 -16.84 1.44
N PHE A 137 6.32 -15.54 1.24
CA PHE A 137 7.40 -14.77 1.88
C PHE A 137 6.80 -13.52 2.50
N ILE A 138 6.75 -13.46 3.82
CA ILE A 138 6.09 -12.36 4.53
C ILE A 138 7.10 -11.52 5.30
N THR A 139 6.76 -10.25 5.52
CA THR A 139 7.38 -9.36 6.50
C THR A 139 6.26 -8.71 7.31
N THR A 140 6.59 -8.06 8.43
CA THR A 140 5.60 -7.41 9.31
C THR A 140 5.31 -5.98 8.88
N GLY A 141 4.04 -5.57 9.00
CA GLY A 141 3.60 -4.19 9.00
C GLY A 141 3.23 -3.71 10.41
N ASN A 142 2.69 -2.50 10.52
CA ASN A 142 2.40 -1.88 11.81
C ASN A 142 1.08 -2.37 12.46
N HIS A 143 0.27 -3.13 11.72
CA HIS A 143 -0.90 -3.84 12.22
C HIS A 143 -0.66 -5.33 12.40
N ASP A 144 0.55 -5.86 12.10
CA ASP A 144 0.87 -7.24 12.41
C ASP A 144 1.27 -7.33 13.88
N PRO A 145 2.49 -6.99 14.34
CA PRO A 145 2.61 -6.53 15.71
C PRO A 145 2.23 -5.04 15.77
N THR A 146 1.20 -4.70 16.54
CA THR A 146 0.94 -3.29 16.90
C THR A 146 1.97 -2.76 17.90
N GLY A 147 2.59 -3.68 18.66
CA GLY A 147 3.70 -3.45 19.57
C GLY A 147 4.66 -4.64 19.61
N PRO A 148 5.91 -4.47 20.08
CA PRO A 148 6.94 -5.50 19.91
C PRO A 148 6.73 -6.74 20.78
N PHE A 149 5.97 -6.63 21.87
CA PHE A 149 5.76 -7.70 22.87
C PHE A 149 4.29 -8.05 23.13
N GLY A 150 3.39 -7.51 22.30
CA GLY A 150 1.94 -7.67 22.47
C GLY A 150 1.37 -6.84 23.61
N GLU A 151 0.07 -6.59 23.54
CA GLU A 151 -0.67 -5.83 24.53
C GLU A 151 -2.17 -6.22 24.59
N PRO A 152 -2.87 -5.90 25.69
CA PRO A 152 -4.33 -6.04 25.73
C PRO A 152 -4.97 -5.20 24.62
N GLY A 153 -5.94 -5.78 23.93
CA GLY A 153 -6.61 -5.19 22.76
C GLY A 153 -8.12 -5.39 22.78
N GLY A 154 -8.80 -4.88 21.75
CA GLY A 154 -10.23 -5.06 21.58
C GLY A 154 -10.89 -4.02 20.69
N LYS A 155 -12.11 -4.33 20.24
CA LYS A 155 -12.91 -3.46 19.35
C LYS A 155 -14.36 -3.41 19.82
N LYS A 156 -15.03 -2.29 19.57
CA LYS A 156 -16.35 -1.94 20.17
C LYS A 156 -17.53 -2.18 19.23
N ASP A 157 -17.25 -2.61 18.03
CA ASP A 157 -18.02 -2.42 16.81
C ASP A 157 -17.93 -3.67 15.92
N PHE A 158 -17.89 -4.85 16.57
CA PHE A 158 -18.28 -6.09 15.89
C PHE A 158 -19.80 -6.10 15.69
N MET A 159 -20.24 -6.78 14.64
CA MET A 159 -21.66 -7.00 14.39
C MET A 159 -22.23 -7.96 15.44
N GLY A 160 -23.26 -7.51 16.14
CA GLY A 160 -24.03 -8.28 17.10
C GLY A 160 -25.42 -8.65 16.59
N ALA A 161 -26.18 -9.34 17.44
CA ALA A 161 -27.56 -9.72 17.14
C ALA A 161 -28.44 -8.49 16.86
N ARG A 162 -29.32 -8.59 15.84
CA ARG A 162 -30.31 -7.55 15.48
C ARG A 162 -29.71 -6.17 15.17
N GLY A 163 -28.50 -6.15 14.62
CA GLY A 163 -27.82 -4.90 14.21
C GLY A 163 -27.19 -4.11 15.35
N GLN A 164 -27.20 -4.64 16.57
CA GLN A 164 -26.55 -4.01 17.72
C GLN A 164 -25.03 -4.19 17.64
N ARG A 165 -24.27 -3.25 18.21
CA ARG A 165 -22.82 -3.41 18.36
C ARG A 165 -22.50 -4.45 19.44
N GLN A 166 -21.51 -5.29 19.15
CA GLN A 166 -20.92 -6.25 20.07
C GLN A 166 -19.48 -5.82 20.37
N ALA A 167 -19.22 -5.31 21.56
CA ALA A 167 -17.86 -5.07 22.00
C ALA A 167 -17.17 -6.39 22.37
N ILE A 168 -15.93 -6.56 21.92
CA ILE A 168 -15.08 -7.70 22.25
C ILE A 168 -13.73 -7.15 22.73
N MET A 169 -13.34 -7.49 23.95
CA MET A 169 -12.14 -7.00 24.62
C MET A 169 -11.28 -8.17 25.10
N SER A 170 -9.97 -7.99 25.21
CA SER A 170 -9.10 -9.05 25.71
C SER A 170 -9.13 -9.20 27.23
N GLN A 171 -9.59 -8.18 27.95
CA GLN A 171 -9.64 -8.16 29.40
C GLN A 171 -10.93 -7.51 29.90
N GLU A 172 -11.36 -7.94 31.09
CA GLU A 172 -12.46 -7.29 31.80
C GLU A 172 -12.15 -5.82 32.12
N GLY A 173 -13.18 -4.98 32.15
CA GLY A 173 -13.04 -3.56 32.52
C GLY A 173 -12.46 -2.63 31.44
N MET A 174 -11.94 -3.16 30.32
CA MET A 174 -11.45 -2.33 29.20
C MET A 174 -12.55 -1.50 28.53
N TYR A 175 -13.79 -1.94 28.61
CA TYR A 175 -14.95 -1.24 28.08
C TYR A 175 -16.20 -1.56 28.88
N THR A 176 -17.12 -0.59 28.94
CA THR A 176 -18.47 -0.77 29.48
C THR A 176 -19.46 -0.46 28.37
N SER A 177 -20.33 -1.43 28.06
CA SER A 177 -21.35 -1.29 27.03
C SER A 177 -22.25 -0.08 27.29
N LYS A 178 -22.51 0.69 26.24
CA LYS A 178 -23.46 1.82 26.28
C LYS A 178 -24.90 1.33 26.08
N PRO A 179 -25.92 2.15 26.41
CA PRO A 179 -27.31 1.85 26.05
C PRO A 179 -27.43 1.54 24.54
N GLY A 180 -28.05 0.42 24.21
CA GLY A 180 -28.21 -0.07 22.83
C GLY A 180 -27.12 -1.03 22.36
N GLU A 181 -26.00 -1.17 23.08
CA GLU A 181 -24.95 -2.15 22.78
C GLU A 181 -25.19 -3.46 23.55
N LEU A 182 -24.62 -4.56 23.05
CA LEU A 182 -24.64 -5.86 23.74
C LEU A 182 -23.60 -5.92 24.87
N PRO A 183 -23.75 -6.82 25.86
CA PRO A 183 -22.74 -7.04 26.89
C PRO A 183 -21.37 -7.36 26.29
N VAL A 184 -20.31 -6.80 26.86
CA VAL A 184 -18.93 -7.03 26.40
C VAL A 184 -18.59 -8.52 26.45
N ILE A 185 -18.04 -9.04 25.36
CA ILE A 185 -17.42 -10.37 25.33
C ILE A 185 -15.94 -10.21 25.67
N VAL A 186 -15.43 -11.06 26.57
CA VAL A 186 -14.01 -11.08 26.93
C VAL A 186 -13.35 -12.32 26.34
N SER A 187 -12.28 -12.12 25.57
CA SER A 187 -11.52 -13.21 24.94
C SER A 187 -10.08 -12.79 24.64
N ASN A 188 -9.11 -13.63 25.03
CA ASN A 188 -7.71 -13.38 24.75
C ASN A 188 -7.37 -13.44 23.25
N ASP A 189 -8.26 -13.94 22.41
CA ASP A 189 -8.06 -14.03 20.96
C ASP A 189 -8.24 -12.69 20.22
N ILE A 190 -8.65 -11.62 20.92
CA ILE A 190 -8.73 -10.26 20.38
C ILE A 190 -7.61 -9.33 20.87
N ARG A 191 -6.68 -9.84 21.70
CA ARG A 191 -5.49 -9.08 22.08
C ARG A 191 -4.58 -8.87 20.88
N GLU A 192 -3.65 -7.94 21.00
CA GLU A 192 -2.69 -7.65 19.94
C GLU A 192 -1.40 -8.44 20.22
N MET A 193 -0.97 -9.28 19.28
CA MET A 193 0.21 -10.13 19.47
C MET A 193 1.53 -9.38 19.29
N GLY A 194 2.57 -9.86 19.96
CA GLY A 194 3.94 -9.41 19.74
C GLY A 194 4.64 -10.19 18.63
N TYR A 195 5.86 -9.76 18.27
CA TYR A 195 6.68 -10.41 17.24
C TYR A 195 6.82 -11.92 17.45
N LYS A 196 7.12 -12.35 18.68
CA LYS A 196 7.37 -13.76 18.97
C LYS A 196 6.20 -14.64 18.53
N GLU A 197 4.99 -14.22 18.88
CA GLU A 197 3.78 -15.03 18.68
C GLU A 197 3.40 -15.09 17.20
N ILE A 198 3.53 -13.95 16.50
CA ILE A 198 3.29 -13.85 15.05
C ILE A 198 4.29 -14.69 14.26
N VAL A 199 5.59 -14.57 14.59
CA VAL A 199 6.66 -15.27 13.90
C VAL A 199 6.57 -16.79 14.12
N ASP A 200 6.21 -17.22 15.33
CA ASP A 200 6.00 -18.64 15.64
C ASP A 200 4.81 -19.22 14.87
N GLU A 201 3.66 -18.52 14.87
CA GLU A 201 2.44 -18.97 14.18
C GLU A 201 2.64 -19.03 12.65
N LEU A 202 3.36 -18.07 12.07
CA LEU A 202 3.61 -17.98 10.62
C LEU A 202 5.01 -18.47 10.20
N SER A 203 5.61 -19.35 11.00
CA SER A 203 7.02 -19.76 10.86
C SER A 203 7.42 -20.34 9.49
N LEU A 204 6.48 -20.92 8.74
CA LEU A 204 6.73 -21.53 7.43
C LEU A 204 6.85 -20.54 6.26
N HIS A 205 6.53 -19.26 6.50
CA HIS A 205 6.33 -18.26 5.44
C HIS A 205 7.48 -17.26 5.32
N GLY A 206 8.72 -17.76 5.42
CA GLY A 206 9.96 -16.99 5.17
C GLY A 206 10.73 -16.56 6.43
N PHE A 207 10.05 -16.36 7.56
CA PHE A 207 10.69 -15.98 8.83
C PHE A 207 11.76 -16.97 9.32
N TYR A 208 11.67 -18.23 8.91
CA TYR A 208 12.65 -19.28 9.16
C TYR A 208 13.12 -19.92 7.86
N PRO A 209 14.35 -20.47 7.82
CA PRO A 209 14.84 -21.20 6.67
C PRO A 209 14.04 -22.48 6.45
N ARG A 210 13.97 -22.92 5.19
CA ARG A 210 13.39 -24.20 4.80
C ARG A 210 14.42 -25.03 4.03
N LYS A 211 14.29 -26.36 4.10
CA LYS A 211 15.20 -27.29 3.42
C LYS A 211 15.24 -27.14 1.90
N ASN A 212 14.19 -26.58 1.30
CA ASN A 212 14.10 -26.34 -0.13
C ASN A 212 14.62 -24.95 -0.55
N TYR A 213 15.04 -24.10 0.39
CA TYR A 213 15.73 -22.85 0.05
C TYR A 213 17.17 -23.14 -0.32
N ILE A 214 17.66 -22.49 -1.37
CA ILE A 214 19.06 -22.58 -1.81
C ILE A 214 19.94 -21.86 -0.79
N TYR A 215 19.46 -20.70 -0.33
CA TYR A 215 20.13 -19.86 0.65
C TYR A 215 19.10 -19.12 1.49
N TRP A 216 19.44 -18.83 2.74
CA TRP A 216 18.65 -18.00 3.63
C TRP A 216 19.61 -17.34 4.62
N GLU A 217 19.42 -16.06 4.94
CA GLU A 217 20.22 -15.36 5.93
C GLU A 217 19.44 -14.23 6.63
N THR A 218 20.04 -13.64 7.66
CA THR A 218 19.52 -12.44 8.34
C THR A 218 20.67 -11.45 8.54
N PRO A 219 20.41 -10.21 8.99
CA PRO A 219 21.48 -9.28 9.37
C PRO A 219 22.44 -9.81 10.46
N TYR A 220 22.08 -10.90 11.14
CA TYR A 220 22.78 -11.45 12.31
C TYR A 220 23.46 -12.79 12.05
N THR A 221 23.42 -13.29 10.81
CA THR A 221 24.06 -14.57 10.47
C THR A 221 25.55 -14.41 10.25
N GLU A 222 26.33 -15.38 10.70
CA GLU A 222 27.80 -15.38 10.58
C GLU A 222 28.31 -16.25 9.42
N TYR A 223 27.50 -17.18 8.90
CA TYR A 223 27.85 -17.97 7.72
C TYR A 223 27.73 -17.11 6.45
N THR A 224 28.29 -17.64 5.38
CA THR A 224 28.31 -17.09 4.03
C THR A 224 27.53 -17.98 3.07
N TYR A 225 27.46 -17.55 1.81
CA TYR A 225 26.83 -18.32 0.75
C TYR A 225 27.53 -19.67 0.50
N ASP A 226 28.86 -19.72 0.59
CA ASP A 226 29.66 -20.89 0.22
C ASP A 226 29.67 -21.99 1.31
N ASP A 227 29.49 -21.62 2.57
CA ASP A 227 29.46 -22.53 3.72
C ASP A 227 28.05 -22.69 4.32
N TYR A 228 27.01 -22.25 3.60
CA TYR A 228 25.62 -22.37 4.02
C TYR A 228 25.19 -23.84 4.22
N THR A 229 24.55 -24.10 5.35
CA THR A 229 23.75 -25.31 5.57
C THR A 229 22.42 -24.97 6.22
N PHE A 230 21.39 -25.77 5.92
CA PHE A 230 20.07 -25.63 6.55
C PHE A 230 20.15 -25.69 8.09
N GLU A 231 21.04 -26.53 8.64
CA GLU A 231 21.16 -26.69 10.09
C GLU A 231 21.79 -25.46 10.76
N GLN A 232 22.81 -24.83 10.14
CA GLN A 232 23.35 -23.54 10.60
C GLN A 232 22.30 -22.44 10.50
N ALA A 233 21.59 -22.36 9.37
CA ALA A 233 20.55 -21.36 9.17
C ALA A 233 19.43 -21.52 10.21
N ARG A 234 18.96 -22.74 10.46
CA ARG A 234 17.93 -23.03 11.47
C ARG A 234 18.38 -22.62 12.87
N ALA A 235 19.65 -22.87 13.21
CA ALA A 235 20.21 -22.46 14.49
C ALA A 235 20.36 -20.93 14.63
N ALA A 236 20.59 -20.21 13.52
CA ALA A 236 20.70 -18.75 13.50
C ALA A 236 19.34 -18.03 13.46
N ALA A 237 18.28 -18.71 12.99
CA ALA A 237 16.96 -18.10 12.76
C ALA A 237 16.16 -17.75 14.03
N SER A 238 16.60 -18.24 15.19
CA SER A 238 15.94 -17.98 16.48
C SER A 238 15.87 -16.49 16.79
N LEU A 239 14.73 -16.04 17.31
CA LEU A 239 14.42 -14.61 17.49
C LEU A 239 15.30 -13.93 18.54
N ASP A 240 15.79 -14.67 19.54
CA ASP A 240 16.73 -14.20 20.56
C ASP A 240 18.08 -13.76 19.98
N LYS A 241 18.47 -14.31 18.81
CA LYS A 241 19.67 -13.93 18.07
C LYS A 241 19.44 -12.78 17.09
N ARG A 242 18.18 -12.42 16.85
CA ARG A 242 17.75 -11.46 15.82
C ARG A 242 17.19 -10.22 16.49
N THR A 243 18.07 -9.49 17.17
CA THR A 243 17.67 -8.32 17.94
C THR A 243 18.58 -7.13 17.72
N TYR A 244 18.00 -5.94 17.84
CA TYR A 244 18.71 -4.67 17.82
C TYR A 244 18.39 -3.87 19.08
N ARG A 245 19.11 -2.77 19.31
CA ARG A 245 18.85 -1.85 20.42
C ARG A 245 18.69 -0.43 19.90
N ILE A 246 17.70 0.28 20.45
CA ILE A 246 17.59 1.71 20.28
C ILE A 246 18.59 2.38 21.22
N ALA A 247 19.34 3.35 20.72
CA ALA A 247 20.32 4.09 21.51
C ALA A 247 19.66 4.70 22.77
N GLY A 248 20.29 4.52 23.93
CA GLY A 248 19.75 4.98 25.22
C GLY A 248 18.75 4.01 25.89
N HIS A 249 18.45 2.86 25.27
CA HIS A 249 17.54 1.87 25.84
C HIS A 249 18.18 0.49 25.97
N SER A 250 17.93 -0.17 27.11
CA SER A 250 18.59 -1.44 27.46
C SER A 250 17.92 -2.67 26.86
N LYS A 251 16.59 -2.63 26.68
CA LYS A 251 15.80 -3.78 26.22
C LYS A 251 15.99 -4.00 24.72
N PRO A 252 16.47 -5.18 24.29
CA PRO A 252 16.58 -5.51 22.88
C PRO A 252 15.19 -5.66 22.24
N LEU A 253 15.07 -5.23 20.98
CA LEU A 253 13.87 -5.36 20.17
C LEU A 253 14.10 -6.41 19.07
N PRO A 254 13.10 -7.25 18.76
CA PRO A 254 13.18 -8.18 17.64
C PRO A 254 13.35 -7.45 16.30
N ASP A 255 14.11 -8.05 15.38
CA ASP A 255 14.20 -7.66 13.97
C ASP A 255 13.98 -8.91 13.12
N VAL A 256 12.86 -8.93 12.40
CA VAL A 256 12.45 -10.10 11.62
C VAL A 256 12.87 -10.03 10.16
N SER A 257 13.80 -9.13 9.80
CA SER A 257 14.37 -9.07 8.45
C SER A 257 15.08 -10.37 8.08
N TYR A 258 15.00 -10.77 6.81
CA TYR A 258 15.69 -11.94 6.25
C TYR A 258 15.85 -11.82 4.73
N MET A 259 16.84 -12.52 4.19
CA MET A 259 17.01 -12.72 2.75
C MET A 259 16.89 -14.20 2.44
N VAL A 260 16.27 -14.53 1.31
CA VAL A 260 16.09 -15.91 0.86
C VAL A 260 16.34 -16.04 -0.63
N GLU A 261 17.01 -17.12 -1.03
CA GLU A 261 17.07 -17.61 -2.41
C GLU A 261 16.12 -18.81 -2.56
N PRO A 262 14.84 -18.59 -2.94
CA PRO A 262 13.88 -19.68 -3.06
C PRO A 262 14.03 -20.47 -4.36
N ILE A 263 14.60 -19.83 -5.39
CA ILE A 263 14.93 -20.42 -6.68
C ILE A 263 16.24 -19.82 -7.18
N THR A 264 16.95 -20.54 -8.06
CA THR A 264 18.26 -20.12 -8.54
C THR A 264 18.22 -18.74 -9.18
N GLY A 265 19.02 -17.82 -8.65
CA GLY A 265 19.24 -16.49 -9.22
C GLY A 265 18.26 -15.41 -8.78
N LEU A 266 17.31 -15.71 -7.88
CA LEU A 266 16.42 -14.72 -7.28
C LEU A 266 16.68 -14.60 -5.78
N TRP A 267 17.04 -13.41 -5.31
CA TRP A 267 17.08 -13.07 -3.89
C TRP A 267 15.90 -12.18 -3.52
N LEU A 268 15.08 -12.66 -2.59
CA LEU A 268 14.02 -11.86 -1.96
C LEU A 268 14.54 -11.34 -0.63
N VAL A 269 14.48 -10.02 -0.43
CA VAL A 269 14.94 -9.37 0.80
C VAL A 269 13.74 -8.79 1.53
N ALA A 270 13.30 -9.48 2.58
CA ALA A 270 12.23 -9.03 3.46
C ALA A 270 12.83 -8.09 4.52
N LEU A 271 12.43 -6.82 4.50
CA LEU A 271 12.90 -5.83 5.47
C LEU A 271 11.81 -5.58 6.52
N ASP A 272 12.16 -5.72 7.80
CA ASP A 272 11.35 -5.27 8.91
C ASP A 272 11.68 -3.81 9.21
N ALA A 273 10.89 -2.91 8.64
CA ALA A 273 11.03 -1.47 8.83
C ALA A 273 10.13 -0.93 9.96
N ASN A 274 9.53 -1.79 10.78
CA ASN A 274 8.86 -1.35 12.00
C ASN A 274 9.92 -0.85 12.99
N VAL A 275 9.65 0.32 13.60
CA VAL A 275 10.48 0.90 14.66
C VAL A 275 9.57 1.28 15.82
N TYR A 276 9.74 0.58 16.95
CA TYR A 276 8.99 0.83 18.17
C TYR A 276 9.83 1.65 19.13
N LEU A 277 9.54 2.95 19.24
CA LEU A 277 10.20 3.83 20.21
C LEU A 277 9.56 3.64 21.60
N PRO A 278 10.34 3.50 22.69
CA PRO A 278 9.77 3.46 24.04
C PRO A 278 9.00 4.73 24.37
N LYS A 279 7.92 4.59 25.14
CA LYS A 279 7.18 5.74 25.67
C LYS A 279 8.00 6.45 26.74
N GLU A 280 7.74 7.73 26.94
CA GLU A 280 8.49 8.60 27.85
C GLU A 280 8.40 8.15 29.31
N ASN A 281 7.29 7.51 29.69
CA ASN A 281 7.08 6.95 31.03
C ASN A 281 7.82 5.60 31.25
N GLY A 282 8.48 5.06 30.23
CA GLY A 282 9.17 3.76 30.28
C GLY A 282 8.24 2.55 30.17
N GLU A 283 6.92 2.75 30.07
CA GLU A 283 5.93 1.68 30.00
C GLU A 283 5.41 1.50 28.58
N GLY A 284 5.94 0.48 27.89
CA GLY A 284 5.51 0.12 26.54
C GLY A 284 6.15 0.99 25.45
N TYR A 285 5.55 0.95 24.26
CA TYR A 285 6.12 1.49 23.03
C TYR A 285 5.08 2.30 22.25
N HIS A 286 5.53 3.30 21.50
CA HIS A 286 4.71 3.91 20.46
C HIS A 286 4.53 2.93 19.28
N GLY A 287 3.38 3.00 18.61
CA GLY A 287 3.15 2.23 17.39
C GLY A 287 4.11 2.63 16.27
N ALA A 288 4.49 1.66 15.44
CA ALA A 288 5.44 1.85 14.34
C ALA A 288 4.77 2.53 13.14
N SER A 289 4.53 3.84 13.18
CA SER A 289 3.79 4.52 12.10
C SER A 289 4.66 5.21 11.04
N ILE A 290 5.97 5.37 11.27
CA ILE A 290 6.82 6.29 10.48
C ILE A 290 7.66 5.59 9.41
N GLY A 291 7.96 4.29 9.59
CA GLY A 291 8.72 3.50 8.64
C GLY A 291 10.16 3.99 8.44
N TYR A 292 10.60 4.09 7.18
CA TYR A 292 12.02 4.26 6.85
C TYR A 292 12.68 5.52 7.37
N ASN A 293 11.92 6.59 7.63
CA ASN A 293 12.46 7.79 8.27
C ASN A 293 13.05 7.46 9.66
N GLN A 294 12.45 6.53 10.41
CA GLN A 294 12.98 6.02 11.67
C GLN A 294 13.97 4.88 11.45
N THR A 295 13.80 4.04 10.43
CA THR A 295 14.74 2.93 10.13
C THR A 295 16.15 3.45 9.90
N ILE A 296 16.33 4.53 9.13
CA ILE A 296 17.67 5.10 8.87
C ILE A 296 18.31 5.72 10.13
N GLU A 297 17.52 6.02 11.16
CA GLU A 297 18.00 6.57 12.43
C GLU A 297 18.33 5.45 13.43
N HIS A 298 17.50 4.41 13.50
CA HIS A 298 17.51 3.42 14.59
C HIS A 298 17.89 1.98 14.19
N LYS A 299 17.82 1.62 12.90
CA LYS A 299 18.13 0.29 12.35
C LYS A 299 19.23 0.36 11.28
N LYS A 300 20.30 1.11 11.56
CA LYS A 300 21.39 1.38 10.59
C LYS A 300 22.07 0.11 10.08
N HIS A 301 22.11 -0.95 10.89
CA HIS A 301 22.64 -2.25 10.50
C HIS A 301 21.93 -2.83 9.26
N LEU A 302 20.66 -2.49 9.04
CA LEU A 302 19.93 -2.92 7.83
C LEU A 302 20.48 -2.27 6.57
N ILE A 303 20.99 -1.03 6.64
CA ILE A 303 21.58 -0.34 5.49
C ILE A 303 22.87 -1.07 5.08
N ASP A 304 23.74 -1.35 6.05
CA ASP A 304 25.01 -2.05 5.83
C ASP A 304 24.76 -3.47 5.31
N TRP A 305 23.76 -4.16 5.85
CA TRP A 305 23.38 -5.50 5.40
C TRP A 305 22.80 -5.50 3.99
N VAL A 306 21.92 -4.55 3.63
CA VAL A 306 21.42 -4.39 2.25
C VAL A 306 22.58 -4.09 1.29
N ALA A 307 23.54 -3.25 1.68
CA ALA A 307 24.71 -2.97 0.85
C ALA A 307 25.55 -4.24 0.58
N ASN A 308 25.73 -5.07 1.60
CA ASN A 308 26.42 -6.35 1.48
C ASN A 308 25.64 -7.32 0.56
N ILE A 309 24.32 -7.42 0.74
CA ILE A 309 23.46 -8.23 -0.13
C ILE A 309 23.60 -7.78 -1.59
N CYS A 310 23.44 -6.49 -1.88
CA CYS A 310 23.51 -5.97 -3.24
C CYS A 310 24.89 -6.21 -3.88
N SER A 311 25.98 -6.00 -3.13
CA SER A 311 27.34 -6.28 -3.61
C SER A 311 27.53 -7.76 -3.95
N LYS A 312 27.15 -8.66 -3.03
CA LYS A 312 27.24 -10.11 -3.25
C LYS A 312 26.33 -10.59 -4.38
N ALA A 313 25.15 -10.00 -4.52
CA ALA A 313 24.24 -10.32 -5.60
C ALA A 313 24.83 -9.98 -6.96
N ASP A 314 25.49 -8.83 -7.09
CA ASP A 314 26.19 -8.45 -8.32
C ASP A 314 27.35 -9.41 -8.62
N GLU A 315 28.12 -9.83 -7.61
CA GLU A 315 29.20 -10.83 -7.74
C GLU A 315 28.69 -12.21 -8.19
N LEU A 316 27.55 -12.63 -7.65
CA LEU A 316 26.95 -13.95 -7.88
C LEU A 316 25.91 -13.97 -9.02
N GLY A 317 25.67 -12.84 -9.69
CA GLY A 317 24.69 -12.71 -10.77
C GLY A 317 23.24 -12.96 -10.32
N LYS A 318 22.88 -12.48 -9.13
CA LYS A 318 21.55 -12.64 -8.53
C LYS A 318 20.68 -11.41 -8.78
N THR A 319 19.40 -11.63 -9.04
CA THR A 319 18.40 -10.55 -9.06
C THR A 319 17.88 -10.32 -7.65
N VAL A 320 18.00 -9.09 -7.14
CA VAL A 320 17.51 -8.70 -5.82
C VAL A 320 16.18 -7.98 -5.95
N ILE A 321 15.15 -8.48 -5.26
CA ILE A 321 13.88 -7.78 -5.06
C ILE A 321 13.67 -7.61 -3.55
N ALA A 322 13.78 -6.37 -3.06
CA ALA A 322 13.45 -6.07 -1.68
C ALA A 322 11.96 -5.78 -1.53
N PHE A 323 11.39 -6.16 -0.39
CA PHE A 323 10.04 -5.78 -0.01
C PHE A 323 9.95 -5.49 1.49
N SER A 324 9.12 -4.52 1.82
CA SER A 324 8.85 -4.12 3.21
C SER A 324 7.47 -3.49 3.29
N HIS A 325 6.99 -3.26 4.51
CA HIS A 325 5.70 -2.63 4.66
C HIS A 325 5.65 -1.16 4.19
N TYR A 326 6.66 -0.36 4.50
CA TYR A 326 6.63 1.09 4.25
C TYR A 326 7.24 1.45 2.90
N PRO A 327 6.76 2.49 2.21
CA PRO A 327 7.41 2.98 1.00
C PRO A 327 8.79 3.59 1.29
N MET A 328 9.73 3.48 0.35
CA MET A 328 11.05 4.14 0.43
C MET A 328 11.08 5.50 -0.29
N ILE A 329 10.10 5.78 -1.14
CA ILE A 329 9.99 7.01 -1.94
C ILE A 329 8.65 7.68 -1.61
N GLY A 330 8.59 9.01 -1.71
CA GLY A 330 7.34 9.76 -1.55
C GLY A 330 6.28 9.35 -2.58
N PHE A 331 5.02 9.38 -2.16
CA PHE A 331 3.88 8.75 -2.85
C PHE A 331 2.75 9.72 -3.23
N ASN A 332 3.10 11.00 -3.42
CA ASN A 332 2.15 12.05 -3.78
C ASN A 332 2.56 12.76 -5.08
N ASP A 333 3.28 12.09 -6.00
CA ASP A 333 3.64 12.67 -7.31
C ASP A 333 4.37 14.02 -7.24
N GLY A 334 5.24 14.19 -6.23
CA GLY A 334 5.96 15.44 -5.99
C GLY A 334 5.10 16.59 -5.43
N THR A 335 3.85 16.34 -5.05
CA THR A 335 2.92 17.37 -4.56
C THR A 335 2.94 17.57 -3.04
N SER A 336 3.70 16.78 -2.29
CA SER A 336 3.68 16.77 -0.81
C SER A 336 3.75 18.17 -0.17
N GLU A 337 4.65 19.05 -0.63
CA GLU A 337 4.77 20.41 -0.08
C GLU A 337 3.57 21.30 -0.44
N LYS A 338 3.00 21.15 -1.64
CA LYS A 338 1.78 21.84 -2.06
C LYS A 338 0.58 21.36 -1.25
N MET A 339 0.50 20.07 -0.97
CA MET A 339 -0.55 19.49 -0.14
C MET A 339 -0.47 20.01 1.29
N LYS A 340 0.73 20.10 1.89
CA LYS A 340 0.91 20.72 3.22
C LYS A 340 0.48 22.18 3.22
N GLN A 341 0.84 22.93 2.18
CA GLN A 341 0.43 24.32 2.05
C GLN A 341 -1.10 24.49 1.97
N LEU A 342 -1.78 23.61 1.23
CA LEU A 342 -3.23 23.73 1.03
C LEU A 342 -4.03 23.17 2.21
N PHE A 343 -3.69 21.97 2.66
CA PHE A 343 -4.51 21.18 3.58
C PHE A 343 -3.93 21.15 5.01
N GLY A 344 -2.72 21.67 5.20
CA GLY A 344 -2.01 21.73 6.48
C GLY A 344 -0.95 20.65 6.67
N GLU A 345 -0.01 20.91 7.58
CA GLU A 345 1.19 20.10 7.83
C GLU A 345 0.95 18.63 8.19
N ARG A 346 -0.24 18.30 8.71
CA ARG A 346 -0.61 16.94 9.14
C ARG A 346 -1.56 16.23 8.18
N ALA A 347 -2.05 16.91 7.14
CA ALA A 347 -3.02 16.37 6.23
C ALA A 347 -2.46 15.15 5.47
N PHE A 348 -3.36 14.24 5.08
CA PHE A 348 -3.02 13.04 4.28
C PHE A 348 -1.88 12.19 4.83
N GLN A 349 -1.72 12.17 6.16
CA GLN A 349 -0.67 11.44 6.86
C GLN A 349 0.74 11.89 6.44
N ALA A 350 0.95 13.19 6.21
CA ALA A 350 2.22 13.74 5.71
C ALA A 350 3.47 13.36 6.55
N HIS A 351 3.31 13.08 7.84
CA HIS A 351 4.38 12.59 8.72
C HIS A 351 4.94 11.21 8.33
N ARG A 352 4.22 10.43 7.52
CA ARG A 352 4.61 9.11 7.03
C ARG A 352 5.35 9.14 5.68
N ILE A 353 5.44 10.32 5.05
CA ILE A 353 6.11 10.46 3.75
C ILE A 353 7.62 10.26 3.95
N PRO A 354 8.27 9.32 3.23
CA PRO A 354 9.70 9.13 3.30
C PRO A 354 10.44 10.39 2.85
N LYS A 355 11.48 10.78 3.61
CA LYS A 355 12.41 11.83 3.21
C LYS A 355 13.19 11.36 1.97
N ASP A 356 13.55 12.29 1.09
CA ASP A 356 14.40 12.03 -0.08
C ASP A 356 15.70 11.29 0.26
N THR A 357 16.24 11.52 1.46
CA THR A 357 17.46 10.86 1.97
C THR A 357 17.28 9.35 2.15
N VAL A 358 16.07 8.85 2.41
CA VAL A 358 15.80 7.41 2.50
C VAL A 358 16.12 6.74 1.18
N ALA A 359 15.48 7.21 0.11
CA ALA A 359 15.69 6.68 -1.23
C ALA A 359 17.16 6.77 -1.67
N GLN A 360 17.82 7.88 -1.33
CA GLN A 360 19.24 8.07 -1.63
C GLN A 360 20.13 7.04 -0.91
N ILE A 361 19.91 6.78 0.38
CA ILE A 361 20.70 5.84 1.18
C ILE A 361 20.60 4.43 0.60
N PHE A 362 19.38 3.95 0.33
CA PHE A 362 19.18 2.58 -0.17
C PHE A 362 19.61 2.42 -1.63
N ALA A 363 19.38 3.42 -2.49
CA ALA A 363 19.92 3.41 -3.85
C ALA A 363 21.46 3.38 -3.85
N ASP A 364 22.11 4.15 -2.97
CA ASP A 364 23.56 4.16 -2.84
C ASP A 364 24.12 2.90 -2.18
N ALA A 365 23.30 2.16 -1.43
CA ALA A 365 23.60 0.79 -0.99
C ALA A 365 23.48 -0.24 -2.13
N GLY A 366 23.06 0.17 -3.33
CA GLY A 366 22.94 -0.70 -4.51
C GLY A 366 21.54 -1.30 -4.71
N LEU A 367 20.56 -0.96 -3.88
CA LEU A 367 19.19 -1.44 -4.04
C LEU A 367 18.52 -0.74 -5.22
N LYS A 368 17.96 -1.54 -6.16
CA LYS A 368 17.34 -1.03 -7.39
C LYS A 368 15.81 -1.10 -7.38
N ILE A 369 15.23 -2.13 -6.74
CA ILE A 369 13.78 -2.35 -6.67
C ILE A 369 13.39 -2.58 -5.21
N HIS A 370 12.40 -1.82 -4.77
CA HIS A 370 11.67 -2.03 -3.51
C HIS A 370 10.17 -2.15 -3.80
N VAL A 371 9.51 -3.12 -3.16
CA VAL A 371 8.05 -3.27 -3.19
C VAL A 371 7.48 -2.98 -1.81
N GLY A 372 6.63 -1.95 -1.71
CA GLY A 372 6.06 -1.46 -0.45
C GLY A 372 4.53 -1.53 -0.41
N GLY A 373 3.95 -1.20 0.75
CA GLY A 373 2.51 -1.07 0.98
C GLY A 373 2.17 0.10 1.92
N HIS A 374 1.49 -0.18 3.02
CA HIS A 374 1.18 0.71 4.16
C HIS A 374 0.15 1.82 3.88
N MET A 375 0.29 2.52 2.76
CA MET A 375 -0.57 3.66 2.42
C MET A 375 -1.89 3.26 1.75
N HIS A 376 -2.03 1.99 1.36
CA HIS A 376 -3.16 1.42 0.61
C HIS A 376 -3.32 2.01 -0.80
N LEU A 377 -2.23 2.55 -1.37
CA LEU A 377 -2.24 3.23 -2.67
C LEU A 377 -1.62 2.36 -3.75
N ASN A 378 -2.15 2.45 -4.97
CA ASN A 378 -1.43 2.07 -6.17
C ASN A 378 -0.58 3.26 -6.61
N ASP A 379 0.73 3.09 -6.64
CA ASP A 379 1.67 4.15 -7.00
C ASP A 379 3.04 3.57 -7.38
N THR A 380 3.86 4.34 -8.09
CA THR A 380 5.25 3.99 -8.38
C THR A 380 6.13 5.24 -8.27
N GLY A 381 7.21 5.15 -7.50
CA GLY A 381 8.21 6.21 -7.39
C GLY A 381 9.53 5.79 -8.00
N ILE A 382 10.25 6.73 -8.61
CA ILE A 382 11.63 6.53 -9.06
C ILE A 382 12.53 7.66 -8.56
N LYS A 383 13.69 7.30 -8.01
CA LYS A 383 14.70 8.26 -7.56
C LYS A 383 16.06 7.90 -8.12
N LYS A 384 16.67 8.87 -8.80
CA LYS A 384 18.09 8.82 -9.19
C LYS A 384 18.93 9.66 -8.22
N THR A 385 19.97 9.07 -7.65
CA THR A 385 20.88 9.75 -6.72
C THR A 385 21.91 10.59 -7.46
N PRO A 386 22.58 11.54 -6.79
CA PRO A 386 23.71 12.27 -7.36
C PRO A 386 24.86 11.37 -7.87
N LYS A 387 24.99 10.14 -7.34
CA LYS A 387 25.99 9.15 -7.81
C LYS A 387 25.53 8.39 -9.06
N GLY A 388 24.31 8.62 -9.53
CA GLY A 388 23.73 7.94 -10.69
C GLY A 388 23.01 6.63 -10.36
N ASN A 389 23.00 6.19 -9.10
CA ASN A 389 22.23 5.02 -8.66
C ASN A 389 20.74 5.31 -8.75
N THR A 390 19.93 4.30 -9.03
CA THR A 390 18.48 4.46 -9.16
C THR A 390 17.75 3.44 -8.30
N LEU A 391 16.75 3.91 -7.55
CA LEU A 391 15.80 3.08 -6.81
C LEU A 391 14.39 3.31 -7.38
N VAL A 392 13.71 2.22 -7.67
CA VAL A 392 12.26 2.19 -7.96
C VAL A 392 11.54 1.63 -6.74
N ASN A 393 10.53 2.35 -6.28
CA ASN A 393 9.62 1.92 -5.23
C ASN A 393 8.24 1.66 -5.83
N ILE A 394 7.80 0.42 -5.81
CA ILE A 394 6.49 -0.01 -6.30
C ILE A 394 5.57 -0.13 -5.09
N GLN A 395 4.51 0.68 -5.01
CA GLN A 395 3.51 0.54 -3.95
C GLN A 395 2.37 -0.37 -4.37
N VAL A 396 2.14 -1.41 -3.58
CA VAL A 396 1.09 -2.40 -3.80
C VAL A 396 -0.20 -1.86 -3.17
N PRO A 397 -1.28 -1.68 -3.95
CA PRO A 397 -2.57 -1.31 -3.41
C PRO A 397 -3.12 -2.42 -2.50
N SER A 398 -3.99 -2.04 -1.57
CA SER A 398 -4.63 -2.99 -0.65
C SER A 398 -5.84 -3.66 -1.31
N PRO A 399 -6.03 -4.98 -1.15
CA PRO A 399 -7.31 -5.64 -1.48
C PRO A 399 -8.49 -5.14 -0.65
N ALA A 400 -8.24 -4.41 0.44
CA ALA A 400 -9.23 -3.90 1.38
C ALA A 400 -9.61 -2.43 1.14
N ALA A 401 -9.06 -1.76 0.12
CA ALA A 401 -9.32 -0.35 -0.15
C ALA A 401 -9.51 -0.10 -1.66
N TYR A 402 -10.09 1.05 -2.00
CA TYR A 402 -10.19 1.48 -3.40
C TYR A 402 -8.81 1.93 -3.94
N LYS A 403 -8.34 1.48 -5.11
CA LYS A 403 -8.90 0.43 -5.95
C LYS A 403 -8.29 -0.92 -5.57
N PRO A 404 -9.10 -1.97 -5.31
CA PRO A 404 -8.57 -3.22 -4.81
C PRO A 404 -7.78 -3.93 -5.91
N ALA A 405 -6.54 -4.28 -5.63
CA ALA A 405 -5.64 -4.89 -6.60
C ALA A 405 -4.47 -5.62 -5.92
N TYR A 406 -3.72 -6.37 -6.71
CA TYR A 406 -2.41 -6.90 -6.35
C TYR A 406 -1.42 -6.68 -7.49
N LYS A 407 -0.11 -6.82 -7.25
CA LYS A 407 0.91 -6.64 -8.30
C LYS A 407 1.63 -7.93 -8.64
N ILE A 408 2.07 -8.04 -9.89
CA ILE A 408 2.94 -9.12 -10.39
C ILE A 408 4.21 -8.47 -10.92
N LEU A 409 5.36 -8.96 -10.47
CA LEU A 409 6.65 -8.69 -11.10
C LEU A 409 7.03 -9.88 -11.97
N GLU A 410 7.34 -9.63 -13.24
CA GLU A 410 7.84 -10.60 -14.20
C GLU A 410 9.29 -10.24 -14.55
N ILE A 411 10.22 -11.16 -14.28
CA ILE A 411 11.65 -11.00 -14.52
C ILE A 411 12.02 -11.92 -15.68
N ALA A 412 12.11 -11.35 -16.87
CA ALA A 412 12.48 -12.08 -18.09
C ALA A 412 14.01 -12.20 -18.25
N ASP A 413 14.75 -11.18 -17.82
CA ASP A 413 16.21 -11.16 -17.83
C ASP A 413 16.77 -10.29 -16.68
N GLU A 414 18.10 -10.20 -16.60
CA GLU A 414 18.82 -9.47 -15.52
C GLU A 414 18.67 -7.94 -15.61
N SER A 415 18.10 -7.41 -16.69
CA SER A 415 18.04 -5.97 -16.96
C SER A 415 16.64 -5.39 -17.01
N THR A 416 15.60 -6.22 -17.07
CA THR A 416 14.21 -5.77 -17.20
C THR A 416 13.28 -6.47 -16.23
N VAL A 417 12.41 -5.69 -15.60
CA VAL A 417 11.32 -6.21 -14.75
C VAL A 417 10.02 -5.57 -15.20
N THR A 418 9.07 -6.39 -15.65
CA THR A 418 7.72 -5.93 -15.99
C THR A 418 6.86 -5.99 -14.74
N VAL A 419 6.13 -4.90 -14.47
CA VAL A 419 5.20 -4.77 -13.36
C VAL A 419 3.79 -4.71 -13.93
N LYS A 420 2.90 -5.57 -13.42
CA LYS A 420 1.49 -5.59 -13.78
C LYS A 420 0.63 -5.44 -12.53
N THR A 421 -0.30 -4.52 -12.55
CA THR A 421 -1.31 -4.36 -11.52
C THR A 421 -2.59 -5.07 -11.96
N VAL A 422 -3.08 -5.98 -11.13
CA VAL A 422 -4.28 -6.78 -11.41
C VAL A 422 -5.39 -6.31 -10.48
N THR A 423 -6.41 -5.66 -11.05
CA THR A 423 -7.59 -5.20 -10.29
C THR A 423 -8.48 -6.36 -9.90
N LEU A 424 -9.06 -6.26 -8.71
CA LEU A 424 -10.02 -7.20 -8.15
C LEU A 424 -11.43 -6.66 -8.32
N ASP A 425 -11.85 -6.38 -9.55
CA ASP A 425 -13.15 -5.73 -9.79
C ASP A 425 -14.33 -6.64 -9.40
N SER A 426 -14.19 -7.95 -9.59
CA SER A 426 -15.19 -8.97 -9.21
C SER A 426 -14.64 -9.92 -8.16
N VAL A 427 -15.26 -9.93 -6.99
CA VAL A 427 -14.89 -10.79 -5.85
C VAL A 427 -16.09 -11.66 -5.46
N PRO A 428 -16.06 -12.98 -5.71
CA PRO A 428 -17.15 -13.86 -5.30
C PRO A 428 -17.43 -13.80 -3.79
N GLY A 429 -18.69 -13.56 -3.42
CA GLY A 429 -19.13 -13.54 -2.02
C GLY A 429 -18.94 -12.21 -1.29
N PHE A 430 -18.49 -11.14 -1.96
CA PHE A 430 -18.32 -9.83 -1.34
C PHE A 430 -19.63 -9.26 -0.73
N ASP A 431 -20.77 -9.64 -1.28
CA ASP A 431 -22.11 -9.19 -0.87
C ASP A 431 -22.72 -10.05 0.25
N GLU A 432 -22.02 -11.08 0.73
CA GLU A 432 -22.57 -12.06 1.68
C GLU A 432 -23.09 -11.42 2.97
N PHE A 433 -22.46 -10.33 3.41
CA PHE A 433 -22.77 -9.67 4.67
C PHE A 433 -23.80 -8.53 4.54
N PHE A 434 -24.30 -8.23 3.33
CA PHE A 434 -25.30 -7.17 3.13
C PHE A 434 -26.56 -7.34 3.99
N PRO A 435 -27.10 -8.54 4.22
CA PRO A 435 -28.23 -8.72 5.13
C PRO A 435 -27.92 -8.35 6.59
N LEU A 436 -26.66 -8.50 7.04
CA LEU A 436 -26.22 -8.10 8.38
C LEU A 436 -26.04 -6.58 8.46
N TYR A 437 -25.50 -5.95 7.42
CA TYR A 437 -25.42 -4.49 7.34
C TYR A 437 -26.82 -3.86 7.29
N LYS A 438 -27.77 -4.49 6.60
CA LYS A 438 -29.17 -4.07 6.60
C LYS A 438 -29.77 -4.08 8.02
N TRP A 439 -29.45 -5.08 8.85
CA TRP A 439 -29.88 -5.10 10.24
C TRP A 439 -29.32 -3.92 11.04
N GLU A 440 -28.04 -3.61 10.88
CA GLU A 440 -27.41 -2.45 11.51
C GLU A 440 -28.09 -1.15 11.06
N HIS A 441 -28.31 -0.98 9.76
CA HIS A 441 -29.01 0.18 9.22
C HIS A 441 -30.41 0.36 9.84
N ASP A 442 -31.21 -0.71 9.85
CA ASP A 442 -32.56 -0.72 10.45
C ASP A 442 -32.53 -0.44 11.96
N PHE A 443 -31.50 -0.92 12.65
CA PHE A 443 -31.30 -0.64 14.07
C PHE A 443 -30.99 0.84 14.30
N LEU A 444 -30.04 1.41 13.54
CA LEU A 444 -29.65 2.82 13.66
C LEU A 444 -30.81 3.77 13.30
N LEU A 445 -31.64 3.42 12.31
CA LEU A 445 -32.85 4.15 11.96
C LEU A 445 -33.83 4.23 13.13
N LYS A 446 -34.07 3.11 13.82
CA LYS A 446 -34.95 3.07 15.00
C LYS A 446 -34.42 3.89 16.18
N GLN A 447 -33.11 4.11 16.23
CA GLN A 447 -32.47 4.97 17.23
C GLN A 447 -32.48 6.47 16.86
N ASN A 448 -33.05 6.85 15.70
CA ASN A 448 -33.03 8.22 15.19
C ASN A 448 -31.63 8.83 15.12
N ARG A 449 -30.63 8.03 14.71
CA ARG A 449 -29.26 8.53 14.48
C ARG A 449 -29.24 9.51 13.31
N ALA A 450 -28.55 10.64 13.47
CA ALA A 450 -28.48 11.70 12.45
C ALA A 450 -27.44 11.43 11.35
N ASP A 451 -26.53 10.51 11.59
CA ASP A 451 -25.30 10.25 10.83
C ASP A 451 -25.26 8.81 10.27
N ILE A 452 -26.43 8.27 9.92
CA ILE A 452 -26.54 6.93 9.34
C ILE A 452 -25.90 6.94 7.94
N TRP A 453 -25.17 5.88 7.62
CA TRP A 453 -24.57 5.68 6.31
C TRP A 453 -25.61 5.42 5.21
N ASN A 454 -25.26 5.70 3.95
CA ASN A 454 -26.19 5.54 2.83
C ASN A 454 -26.40 4.06 2.47
N GLU A 455 -27.65 3.57 2.61
CA GLU A 455 -28.07 2.19 2.33
C GLU A 455 -27.81 1.73 0.88
N GLU A 456 -27.71 2.67 -0.06
CA GLU A 456 -27.44 2.38 -1.49
C GLU A 456 -26.15 1.57 -1.70
N VAL A 457 -25.19 1.61 -0.77
CA VAL A 457 -23.98 0.76 -0.80
C VAL A 457 -24.31 -0.73 -0.97
N LEU A 458 -25.44 -1.18 -0.42
CA LEU A 458 -25.90 -2.57 -0.48
C LEU A 458 -26.47 -2.95 -1.86
N THR A 459 -26.54 -2.01 -2.79
CA THR A 459 -26.94 -2.25 -4.18
C THR A 459 -25.74 -2.44 -5.11
N SER A 460 -24.51 -2.37 -4.56
CA SER A 460 -23.26 -2.55 -5.30
C SER A 460 -23.26 -3.89 -6.05
N LYS A 461 -22.99 -3.85 -7.36
CA LYS A 461 -23.08 -5.03 -8.24
C LYS A 461 -21.84 -5.89 -8.26
N ASP A 462 -20.69 -5.28 -7.97
CA ASP A 462 -19.38 -5.91 -7.94
C ASP A 462 -18.50 -5.21 -6.88
N TYR A 463 -17.29 -5.73 -6.69
CA TYR A 463 -16.39 -5.24 -5.65
C TYR A 463 -15.78 -3.88 -5.99
N ARG A 464 -15.61 -3.59 -7.29
CA ARG A 464 -15.25 -2.25 -7.77
C ARG A 464 -16.27 -1.20 -7.36
N ALA A 465 -17.57 -1.44 -7.59
CA ALA A 465 -18.63 -0.53 -7.19
C ALA A 465 -18.68 -0.36 -5.66
N PHE A 466 -18.54 -1.46 -4.92
CA PHE A 466 -18.56 -1.43 -3.44
C PHE A 466 -17.39 -0.63 -2.85
N THR A 467 -16.17 -0.86 -3.33
CA THR A 467 -14.98 -0.12 -2.87
C THR A 467 -14.99 1.34 -3.31
N ASN A 468 -15.49 1.65 -4.50
CA ASN A 468 -15.67 3.03 -4.94
C ASN A 468 -16.70 3.76 -4.05
N PHE A 469 -17.82 3.12 -3.71
CA PHE A 469 -18.80 3.67 -2.79
C PHE A 469 -18.20 3.89 -1.39
N HIS A 470 -17.43 2.92 -0.88
CA HIS A 470 -16.68 3.07 0.38
C HIS A 470 -15.77 4.30 0.35
N LEU A 471 -15.03 4.53 -0.73
CA LEU A 471 -14.20 5.73 -0.90
C LEU A 471 -15.04 7.02 -0.86
N GLU A 472 -16.16 7.08 -1.59
CA GLU A 472 -17.03 8.25 -1.62
C GLU A 472 -17.62 8.59 -0.25
N GLU A 473 -18.09 7.58 0.50
CA GLU A 473 -18.57 7.77 1.87
C GLU A 473 -17.44 8.14 2.82
N LEU A 474 -16.25 7.58 2.67
CA LEU A 474 -15.08 7.95 3.48
C LEU A 474 -14.70 9.41 3.25
N VAL A 475 -14.78 9.89 2.00
CA VAL A 475 -14.62 11.31 1.67
C VAL A 475 -15.69 12.14 2.38
N ARG A 476 -16.97 11.78 2.23
CA ARG A 476 -18.09 12.54 2.79
C ARG A 476 -18.08 12.59 4.32
N LEU A 477 -17.87 11.46 4.97
CA LEU A 477 -18.00 11.28 6.42
C LEU A 477 -16.75 11.68 7.18
N ARG A 478 -15.56 11.47 6.60
CA ARG A 478 -14.29 11.62 7.32
C ARG A 478 -13.41 12.71 6.73
N PHE A 479 -13.02 12.61 5.47
CA PHE A 479 -11.96 13.49 4.95
C PHE A 479 -12.45 14.92 4.70
N LEU A 480 -13.61 15.09 4.09
CA LEU A 480 -14.14 16.41 3.76
C LEU A 480 -14.50 17.25 5.00
N PRO A 481 -14.97 16.68 6.12
CA PRO A 481 -15.12 17.42 7.37
C PRO A 481 -13.81 17.89 8.01
N SER A 482 -12.72 17.13 7.91
CA SER A 482 -11.49 17.38 8.68
C SER A 482 -10.33 17.98 7.88
N ASP A 483 -10.20 17.64 6.60
CA ASP A 483 -8.93 17.83 5.87
C ASP A 483 -8.94 19.06 4.94
N TRP A 484 -10.10 19.63 4.64
CA TRP A 484 -10.26 20.65 3.61
C TRP A 484 -10.38 22.07 4.16
N PRO A 485 -9.73 23.09 3.53
CA PRO A 485 -10.00 24.49 3.83
C PRO A 485 -11.49 24.80 3.68
N PRO A 486 -12.15 25.42 4.69
CA PRO A 486 -13.59 25.66 4.65
C PRO A 486 -14.07 26.42 3.42
N SER A 487 -13.32 27.46 3.00
CA SER A 487 -13.60 28.28 1.81
C SER A 487 -13.57 27.47 0.52
N LEU A 488 -12.49 26.69 0.31
CA LEU A 488 -12.35 25.86 -0.88
C LEU A 488 -13.42 24.75 -0.93
N LYS A 489 -13.69 24.12 0.21
CA LYS A 489 -14.74 23.10 0.35
C LYS A 489 -16.11 23.68 -0.03
N GLU A 490 -16.50 24.81 0.56
CA GLU A 490 -17.78 25.45 0.27
C GLU A 490 -17.90 25.83 -1.20
N LEU A 491 -16.82 26.35 -1.80
CA LEU A 491 -16.76 26.70 -3.21
C LEU A 491 -17.00 25.48 -4.12
N LEU A 492 -16.26 24.39 -3.89
CA LEU A 492 -16.36 23.17 -4.72
C LEU A 492 -17.71 22.47 -4.55
N LEU A 493 -18.27 22.43 -3.35
CA LEU A 493 -19.58 21.80 -3.13
C LEU A 493 -20.74 22.59 -3.75
N ARG A 494 -20.58 23.90 -3.97
CA ARG A 494 -21.63 24.77 -4.52
C ARG A 494 -21.61 24.85 -6.05
N LEU A 495 -20.44 24.72 -6.67
CA LEU A 495 -20.27 24.98 -8.10
C LEU A 495 -20.20 23.70 -8.95
N ASP A 496 -20.78 23.77 -10.14
CA ASP A 496 -20.57 22.80 -11.20
C ASP A 496 -19.28 23.08 -11.99
N GLY A 497 -18.88 22.16 -12.87
CA GLY A 497 -17.68 22.31 -13.67
C GLY A 497 -17.72 23.52 -14.60
N ARG A 498 -18.90 23.88 -15.11
CA ARG A 498 -19.07 25.02 -16.03
C ARG A 498 -18.82 26.31 -15.28
N GLN A 499 -19.38 26.44 -14.08
CA GLN A 499 -19.18 27.57 -13.20
C GLN A 499 -17.73 27.67 -12.74
N LEU A 500 -17.06 26.55 -12.41
CA LEU A 500 -15.64 26.54 -12.08
C LEU A 500 -14.76 27.02 -13.25
N TYR A 501 -15.09 26.64 -14.49
CA TYR A 501 -14.38 27.12 -15.68
C TYR A 501 -14.65 28.60 -15.97
N ILE A 502 -15.87 29.09 -15.77
CA ILE A 502 -16.15 30.52 -15.86
C ILE A 502 -15.34 31.28 -14.81
N LEU A 503 -15.36 30.80 -13.56
CA LEU A 503 -14.63 31.38 -12.44
C LEU A 503 -13.12 31.46 -12.70
N SER A 504 -12.52 30.50 -13.41
CA SER A 504 -11.10 30.55 -13.76
C SER A 504 -10.73 31.71 -14.69
N HIS A 505 -11.71 32.39 -15.30
CA HIS A 505 -11.53 33.59 -16.14
C HIS A 505 -11.81 34.90 -15.39
N LEU A 506 -12.02 34.86 -14.07
CA LEU A 506 -12.22 36.07 -13.27
C LEU A 506 -11.04 37.04 -13.46
N ASN A 507 -11.32 38.21 -14.04
CA ASN A 507 -10.30 39.19 -14.41
C ASN A 507 -10.72 40.59 -13.94
N THR A 508 -10.68 40.76 -12.63
CA THR A 508 -11.01 42.00 -11.92
C THR A 508 -9.87 42.35 -10.97
N LYS A 509 -9.76 43.63 -10.61
CA LYS A 509 -8.84 44.11 -9.58
C LYS A 509 -9.50 44.12 -8.19
N ASP A 510 -10.82 43.93 -8.13
CA ASP A 510 -11.56 43.93 -6.88
C ASP A 510 -11.38 42.58 -6.15
N THR A 511 -10.79 42.65 -4.97
CA THR A 511 -10.61 41.49 -4.08
C THR A 511 -11.70 41.40 -3.01
N GLY A 512 -12.62 42.36 -2.93
CA GLY A 512 -13.75 42.40 -2.01
C GLY A 512 -15.01 41.70 -2.52
N ILE A 513 -14.90 41.00 -3.66
CA ILE A 513 -16.02 40.28 -4.26
C ILE A 513 -16.47 39.17 -3.32
N ASP A 514 -17.76 39.16 -3.06
CA ASP A 514 -18.41 38.09 -2.31
C ASP A 514 -18.43 36.81 -3.16
N ILE A 515 -17.46 35.92 -2.92
CA ILE A 515 -17.32 34.65 -3.63
C ILE A 515 -18.57 33.77 -3.50
N THR A 516 -19.40 33.97 -2.48
CA THR A 516 -20.66 33.22 -2.29
C THR A 516 -21.71 33.56 -3.33
N LYS A 517 -21.65 34.76 -3.93
CA LYS A 517 -22.56 35.21 -4.99
C LYS A 517 -22.10 34.83 -6.40
N ILE A 518 -20.82 34.52 -6.56
CA ILE A 518 -20.24 34.07 -7.83
C ILE A 518 -20.91 32.77 -8.27
N GLY A 519 -21.43 32.74 -9.51
CA GLY A 519 -22.12 31.58 -10.08
C GLY A 519 -23.60 31.46 -9.74
N THR A 520 -24.12 32.26 -8.80
CA THR A 520 -25.55 32.30 -8.44
C THR A 520 -26.23 33.60 -8.84
N ASP A 521 -25.47 34.69 -8.95
CA ASP A 521 -25.95 35.99 -9.43
C ASP A 521 -25.40 36.26 -10.84
N ASP A 522 -26.22 35.94 -11.85
CA ASP A 522 -25.87 36.18 -13.25
C ASP A 522 -25.73 37.68 -13.59
N GLU A 523 -26.23 38.57 -12.72
CA GLU A 523 -26.16 40.01 -12.88
C GLU A 523 -24.87 40.64 -12.33
N LEU A 524 -24.07 39.87 -11.57
CA LEU A 524 -22.79 40.31 -11.04
C LEU A 524 -21.83 40.70 -12.20
N PRO A 525 -21.33 41.95 -12.28
CA PRO A 525 -20.53 42.43 -13.41
C PRO A 525 -19.28 41.58 -13.68
N GLU A 526 -18.59 41.16 -12.63
CA GLU A 526 -17.38 40.34 -12.70
C GLU A 526 -17.68 38.94 -13.24
N TRP A 527 -18.85 38.39 -12.88
CA TRP A 527 -19.31 37.12 -13.41
C TRP A 527 -19.67 37.20 -14.89
N LYS A 528 -20.39 38.25 -15.32
CA LYS A 528 -20.68 38.51 -16.74
C LYS A 528 -19.41 38.64 -17.56
N GLN A 529 -18.40 39.36 -17.05
CA GLN A 529 -17.11 39.50 -17.71
C GLN A 529 -16.39 38.15 -17.83
N ALA A 530 -16.32 37.38 -16.75
CA ALA A 530 -15.70 36.07 -16.73
C ALA A 530 -16.41 35.10 -17.70
N LEU A 531 -17.74 35.11 -17.76
CA LEU A 531 -18.55 34.32 -18.69
C LEU A 531 -18.24 34.66 -20.14
N ASN A 532 -18.19 35.95 -20.48
CA ASN A 532 -17.84 36.40 -21.84
C ASN A 532 -16.42 35.98 -22.23
N MET A 533 -15.46 36.06 -21.29
CA MET A 533 -14.09 35.59 -21.53
C MET A 533 -14.03 34.06 -21.73
N ALA A 534 -14.78 33.31 -20.94
CA ALA A 534 -14.87 31.86 -21.07
C ALA A 534 -15.45 31.46 -22.43
N ARG A 535 -16.53 32.13 -22.89
CA ARG A 535 -17.16 31.92 -24.21
C ARG A 535 -16.25 32.30 -25.39
N ASN A 536 -15.38 33.29 -25.21
CA ASN A 536 -14.38 33.62 -26.22
C ASN A 536 -13.27 32.56 -26.32
N THR A 537 -13.09 31.74 -25.29
CA THR A 537 -12.04 30.72 -25.19
C THR A 537 -12.53 29.32 -25.56
N LEU A 538 -13.76 28.96 -25.17
CA LEU A 538 -14.44 27.71 -25.51
C LEU A 538 -15.78 28.01 -26.18
N LYS A 539 -16.11 27.24 -27.23
CA LYS A 539 -17.45 27.26 -27.85
C LYS A 539 -18.52 26.92 -26.81
N ASP A 540 -19.72 27.49 -26.95
CA ASP A 540 -20.83 27.31 -25.99
C ASP A 540 -21.13 25.82 -25.71
N ASP A 541 -21.28 24.98 -26.74
CA ASP A 541 -21.52 23.53 -26.55
C ASP A 541 -20.43 22.84 -25.71
N SER A 542 -19.17 23.27 -25.87
CA SER A 542 -18.04 22.72 -25.10
C SER A 542 -18.02 23.23 -23.66
N LEU A 543 -18.47 24.47 -23.44
CA LEU A 543 -18.63 25.05 -22.11
C LEU A 543 -19.79 24.40 -21.34
N ASP A 544 -20.92 24.19 -22.00
CA ASP A 544 -22.09 23.54 -21.41
C ASP A 544 -21.82 22.07 -21.07
N ALA A 545 -20.93 21.39 -21.80
CA ALA A 545 -20.50 20.05 -21.45
C ALA A 545 -19.84 19.94 -20.05
N PHE A 546 -19.32 21.04 -19.49
CA PHE A 546 -18.75 21.05 -18.13
C PHE A 546 -19.83 20.98 -17.03
N SER A 547 -21.10 21.26 -17.32
CA SER A 547 -22.18 21.18 -16.32
C SER A 547 -22.57 19.75 -15.94
N LYS A 548 -21.94 18.74 -16.57
CA LYS A 548 -22.19 17.30 -16.33
C LYS A 548 -21.46 16.76 -15.08
N TRP A 549 -20.69 17.59 -14.40
CA TRP A 549 -19.98 17.23 -13.17
C TRP A 549 -19.93 18.41 -12.21
N THR A 550 -19.73 18.10 -10.94
CA THR A 550 -19.75 19.04 -9.81
C THR A 550 -18.37 19.14 -9.15
N GLY A 551 -18.12 20.17 -8.35
CA GLY A 551 -16.89 20.17 -7.56
C GLY A 551 -16.83 19.00 -6.55
N GLN A 552 -17.97 18.42 -6.15
CA GLN A 552 -17.99 17.15 -5.40
C GLN A 552 -17.42 15.99 -6.21
N ASP A 553 -17.75 15.88 -7.50
CA ASP A 553 -17.11 14.91 -8.41
C ASP A 553 -15.59 15.13 -8.46
N MET A 554 -15.14 16.39 -8.56
CA MET A 554 -13.72 16.74 -8.59
C MET A 554 -12.99 16.38 -7.30
N ILE A 555 -13.65 16.53 -6.15
CA ILE A 555 -13.12 16.07 -4.86
C ILE A 555 -13.00 14.54 -4.86
N ALA A 556 -14.06 13.82 -5.24
CA ALA A 556 -14.03 12.36 -5.30
C ALA A 556 -12.93 11.85 -6.25
N ASP A 557 -12.81 12.46 -7.43
CA ASP A 557 -11.80 12.12 -8.44
C ASP A 557 -10.37 12.41 -7.95
N PHE A 558 -10.16 13.46 -7.15
CA PHE A 558 -8.88 13.69 -6.46
C PHE A 558 -8.50 12.53 -5.53
N TYR A 559 -9.45 12.02 -4.74
CA TYR A 559 -9.19 10.84 -3.90
C TYR A 559 -9.03 9.57 -4.72
N ARG A 560 -9.71 9.42 -5.87
CA ARG A 560 -9.49 8.30 -6.78
C ARG A 560 -8.07 8.30 -7.32
N PHE A 561 -7.57 9.45 -7.80
CA PHE A 561 -6.18 9.58 -8.26
C PHE A 561 -5.20 9.32 -7.12
N ARG A 562 -5.42 9.90 -5.95
CA ARG A 562 -4.55 9.66 -4.79
C ARG A 562 -4.45 8.18 -4.42
N SER A 563 -5.55 7.43 -4.51
CA SER A 563 -5.58 6.02 -4.11
C SER A 563 -5.16 5.04 -5.20
N ALA A 564 -5.46 5.35 -6.46
CA ALA A 564 -5.37 4.39 -7.55
C ALA A 564 -4.46 4.85 -8.71
N ASP A 565 -3.98 6.10 -8.70
CA ASP A 565 -3.12 6.70 -9.72
C ASP A 565 -3.69 6.43 -11.13
N GLU A 566 -2.90 5.86 -12.05
CA GLU A 566 -3.30 5.53 -13.41
C GLU A 566 -4.60 4.70 -13.48
N LEU A 567 -4.85 3.84 -12.48
CA LEU A 567 -6.06 2.99 -12.44
C LEU A 567 -7.35 3.79 -12.22
N ALA A 568 -7.26 5.00 -11.66
CA ALA A 568 -8.40 5.89 -11.47
C ALA A 568 -9.03 6.28 -12.82
N LEU A 569 -8.25 6.30 -13.91
CA LEU A 569 -8.74 6.66 -15.24
C LEU A 569 -9.84 5.72 -15.77
N ALA A 570 -9.88 4.48 -15.28
CA ALA A 570 -10.95 3.53 -15.64
C ALA A 570 -12.31 3.89 -15.00
N ASP A 571 -12.29 4.70 -13.94
CA ASP A 571 -13.43 5.09 -13.11
C ASP A 571 -13.85 6.55 -13.32
N ILE A 572 -13.07 7.33 -14.07
CA ILE A 572 -13.34 8.74 -14.36
C ILE A 572 -13.62 8.92 -15.86
N PRO A 573 -14.74 9.53 -16.28
CA PRO A 573 -15.04 9.75 -17.69
C PRO A 573 -13.92 10.50 -18.42
N SER A 574 -13.52 10.03 -19.60
CA SER A 574 -12.42 10.63 -20.38
C SER A 574 -12.65 12.10 -20.73
N GLU A 575 -13.91 12.47 -20.97
CA GLU A 575 -14.35 13.83 -21.23
C GLU A 575 -14.11 14.72 -20.00
N ARG A 576 -14.40 14.21 -18.80
CA ARG A 576 -14.18 14.92 -17.54
C ARG A 576 -12.68 15.14 -17.30
N ILE A 577 -11.83 14.16 -17.59
CA ILE A 577 -10.37 14.29 -17.54
C ILE A 577 -9.86 15.39 -18.48
N ALA A 578 -10.37 15.44 -19.71
CA ALA A 578 -10.03 16.51 -20.66
C ALA A 578 -10.48 17.88 -20.16
N GLN A 579 -11.66 17.96 -19.56
CA GLN A 579 -12.20 19.18 -18.95
C GLN A 579 -11.37 19.65 -17.75
N TYR A 580 -10.90 18.74 -16.88
CA TYR A 580 -9.96 19.07 -15.80
C TYR A 580 -8.67 19.67 -16.34
N ARG A 581 -8.05 19.07 -17.36
CA ARG A 581 -6.84 19.63 -17.98
C ARG A 581 -7.06 21.06 -18.49
N THR A 582 -8.20 21.32 -19.12
CA THR A 582 -8.60 22.64 -19.61
C THR A 582 -8.81 23.65 -18.47
N LEU A 583 -9.51 23.25 -17.40
CA LEU A 583 -9.70 24.08 -16.21
C LEU A 583 -8.37 24.40 -15.52
N ILE A 584 -7.53 23.40 -15.29
CA ILE A 584 -6.21 23.55 -14.66
C ILE A 584 -5.33 24.51 -15.48
N ALA A 585 -5.31 24.36 -16.80
CA ALA A 585 -4.56 25.25 -17.69
C ALA A 585 -5.06 26.70 -17.64
N SER A 586 -6.38 26.92 -17.48
CA SER A 586 -6.95 28.26 -17.30
C SER A 586 -6.59 28.85 -15.93
N LEU A 587 -6.78 28.10 -14.84
CA LEU A 587 -6.44 28.52 -13.48
C LEU A 587 -4.95 28.86 -13.32
N LYS A 588 -4.05 28.10 -13.97
CA LYS A 588 -2.61 28.36 -13.94
C LYS A 588 -2.22 29.72 -14.54
N LYS A 589 -3.00 30.24 -15.48
CA LYS A 589 -2.79 31.56 -16.09
C LYS A 589 -3.41 32.69 -15.27
N ASN A 590 -4.32 32.37 -14.36
CA ASN A 590 -5.04 33.35 -13.55
C ASN A 590 -4.32 33.60 -12.22
N THR A 591 -3.91 34.85 -11.97
CA THR A 591 -3.18 35.24 -10.75
C THR A 591 -4.06 35.89 -9.69
N HIS A 592 -5.38 35.90 -9.86
CA HIS A 592 -6.30 36.52 -8.92
C HIS A 592 -6.17 35.90 -7.51
N PRO A 593 -6.07 36.71 -6.43
CA PRO A 593 -5.88 36.21 -5.07
C PRO A 593 -7.02 35.31 -4.56
N LEU A 594 -8.28 35.62 -4.92
CA LEU A 594 -9.46 34.83 -4.54
C LEU A 594 -9.42 33.39 -5.09
N LEU A 595 -8.62 33.12 -6.12
CA LEU A 595 -8.51 31.79 -6.72
C LEU A 595 -7.26 31.04 -6.22
N SER A 596 -6.55 31.55 -5.22
CA SER A 596 -5.28 30.97 -4.77
C SER A 596 -5.41 29.51 -4.30
N GLU A 597 -6.39 29.22 -3.44
CA GLU A 597 -6.65 27.86 -2.95
C GLU A 597 -7.11 26.93 -4.09
N LEU A 598 -8.06 27.38 -4.93
CA LEU A 598 -8.55 26.61 -6.07
C LEU A 598 -7.44 26.32 -7.10
N ARG A 599 -6.57 27.30 -7.36
CA ARG A 599 -5.42 27.15 -8.25
C ARG A 599 -4.39 26.18 -7.67
N LEU A 600 -4.13 26.24 -6.35
CA LEU A 600 -3.23 25.30 -5.70
C LEU A 600 -3.80 23.87 -5.73
N PHE A 601 -5.09 23.71 -5.46
CA PHE A 601 -5.78 22.42 -5.59
C PHE A 601 -5.72 21.86 -7.01
N ALA A 602 -6.00 22.70 -8.02
CA ALA A 602 -5.93 22.33 -9.43
C ALA A 602 -4.50 21.93 -9.87
N ASP A 603 -3.47 22.60 -9.34
CA ASP A 603 -2.07 22.24 -9.59
C ASP A 603 -1.71 20.88 -8.96
N ILE A 604 -2.17 20.61 -7.73
CA ILE A 604 -2.00 19.29 -7.08
C ILE A 604 -2.68 18.20 -7.90
N LEU A 605 -3.97 18.38 -8.22
CA LEU A 605 -4.72 17.41 -9.02
C LEU A 605 -4.04 17.17 -10.38
N GLY A 606 -3.60 18.24 -11.04
CA GLY A 606 -2.94 18.15 -12.34
C GLY A 606 -1.64 17.35 -12.32
N LEU A 607 -0.88 17.43 -11.22
CA LEU A 607 0.33 16.63 -11.01
C LEU A 607 0.02 15.17 -10.72
N GLN A 608 -0.99 14.89 -9.89
CA GLN A 608 -1.43 13.51 -9.61
C GLN A 608 -2.03 12.80 -10.82
N MET A 609 -2.64 13.55 -11.74
CA MET A 609 -3.10 13.01 -13.03
C MET A 609 -1.96 12.62 -13.99
N GLN A 610 -0.71 12.88 -13.60
CA GLN A 610 0.52 12.68 -14.39
C GLN A 610 1.59 11.96 -13.57
N GLY A 611 1.18 11.11 -12.63
CA GLY A 611 2.07 10.22 -11.88
C GLY A 611 2.91 9.32 -12.79
N GLU A 612 3.90 8.67 -12.21
CA GLU A 612 4.68 7.66 -12.92
C GLU A 612 3.80 6.45 -13.30
N PRO A 613 4.17 5.66 -14.32
CA PRO A 613 3.39 4.48 -14.71
C PRO A 613 3.22 3.52 -13.54
N SER A 614 1.98 3.09 -13.27
CA SER A 614 1.67 2.24 -12.12
C SER A 614 0.72 1.08 -12.44
N ASN A 615 0.14 1.01 -13.64
CA ASN A 615 -0.69 -0.11 -14.09
C ASN A 615 0.13 -1.24 -14.75
N ASN A 616 0.66 -1.00 -15.94
CA ASN A 616 1.47 -1.97 -16.69
C ASN A 616 2.69 -1.27 -17.29
N PHE A 617 3.87 -1.58 -16.77
CA PHE A 617 5.10 -0.90 -17.17
C PHE A 617 6.31 -1.81 -17.01
N THR A 618 7.42 -1.39 -17.59
CA THR A 618 8.71 -2.08 -17.54
C THR A 618 9.75 -1.18 -16.87
N ILE A 619 10.49 -1.75 -15.93
CA ILE A 619 11.65 -1.12 -15.29
C ILE A 619 12.89 -1.54 -16.08
N ASP A 620 13.57 -0.58 -16.71
CA ASP A 620 14.89 -0.75 -17.32
C ASP A 620 15.95 -0.51 -16.23
N LEU A 621 16.48 -1.59 -15.65
CA LEU A 621 17.45 -1.54 -14.55
C LEU A 621 18.81 -0.98 -14.97
N LYS A 622 19.13 -0.98 -16.28
CA LYS A 622 20.39 -0.42 -16.79
C LYS A 622 20.29 1.09 -16.96
N LYS A 623 19.16 1.58 -17.46
CA LYS A 623 18.93 3.02 -17.65
C LYS A 623 18.43 3.71 -16.39
N GLY A 624 17.83 2.95 -15.46
CA GLY A 624 17.12 3.52 -14.32
C GLY A 624 15.89 4.29 -14.79
N ALA A 625 15.05 3.67 -15.60
CA ALA A 625 13.89 4.31 -16.23
C ALA A 625 12.64 3.41 -16.17
N LEU A 626 11.47 4.05 -16.14
CA LEU A 626 10.17 3.41 -16.26
C LEU A 626 9.66 3.58 -17.70
N VAL A 627 9.14 2.51 -18.29
CA VAL A 627 8.57 2.51 -19.64
C VAL A 627 7.14 1.96 -19.55
N PRO A 628 6.10 2.80 -19.77
CA PRO A 628 4.73 2.30 -19.86
C PRO A 628 4.60 1.31 -21.03
N ASN A 629 3.83 0.24 -20.85
CA ASN A 629 3.67 -0.84 -21.83
C ASN A 629 2.39 -0.73 -22.67
#